data_AF-A0A2V6SZ35-F1
#
_entry.id   AF-A0A2V6SZ35-F1
#
_cell.length_a   1.000
_cell.length_b   1.000
_cell.length_c   1.000
_cell.angle_alpha   90.00
_cell.angle_beta   90.00
_cell.angle_gamma   90.00
#
_symmetry.space_group_name_H-M   'P 1'
#
loop_
_entity.id
_entity.type
_entity.pdbx_description
1 polymer ?
#
loop_
_entity_poly.entity_id
_entity_poly.type
_entity_poly.pdbx_seq_one_letter_code
_entity_poly.pdbx_strand_id
1 'polypeptide(L)'
;MLLSATAQKLQKVGVQTLGVVASTPERTSLYFRYRPARIPMGADPDLVTHRAYGLPNVPLTAEIHQAVGAAAARQLGPDVPPAEAYDVLGRFDGYQVEEPDLAQFQQHQGQLTGQFLVDREGLVTWASVEGARDGLAGFGQMASEEELLAAARALR
;
A
#
# COMPACT_ATOMS: atom_id res chain seq x y z
N MET A 1 -0.76 -6.91 7.83
CA MET A 1 -0.59 -5.97 8.96
C MET A 1 -1.34 -4.68 8.63
N LEU A 2 -2.05 -4.08 9.58
CA LEU A 2 -2.66 -2.75 9.38
C LEU A 2 -1.67 -1.67 9.83
N LEU A 3 -1.14 -0.88 8.89
CA LEU A 3 -0.23 0.24 9.15
C LEU A 3 -0.77 1.21 10.22
N SER A 4 -2.10 1.33 10.30
CA SER A 4 -2.81 2.15 11.28
C SER A 4 -2.54 1.77 12.74
N ALA A 5 -2.39 0.48 13.04
CA ALA A 5 -2.06 0.01 14.38
C ALA A 5 -0.60 0.33 14.74
N THR A 6 0.30 0.18 13.77
CA THR A 6 1.73 0.47 13.93
C THR A 6 2.00 1.97 14.01
N ALA A 7 1.21 2.81 13.34
CA ALA A 7 1.33 4.27 13.38
C ALA A 7 1.28 4.85 14.81
N GLN A 8 0.42 4.31 15.69
CA GLN A 8 0.37 4.74 17.09
C GLN A 8 1.66 4.42 17.85
N LYS A 9 2.33 3.32 17.51
CA LYS A 9 3.62 2.94 18.11
C LYS A 9 4.76 3.78 17.54
N LEU A 10 4.73 4.07 16.24
CA LEU A 10 5.66 4.99 15.58
C LEU A 10 5.59 6.39 16.19
N GLN A 11 4.38 6.89 16.46
CA GLN A 11 4.20 8.21 17.09
C GLN A 11 4.87 8.29 18.47
N LYS A 12 4.83 7.22 19.26
CA LYS A 12 5.48 7.15 20.59
C LYS A 12 7.01 7.20 20.52
N VAL A 13 7.59 6.87 19.37
CA VAL A 13 9.04 7.01 19.12
C VAL A 13 9.37 8.25 18.28
N GLY A 14 8.42 9.19 18.14
CA GLY A 14 8.64 10.48 17.48
C GLY A 14 8.42 10.49 15.97
N VAL A 15 7.91 9.41 15.37
CA VAL A 15 7.67 9.29 13.94
C VAL A 15 6.19 9.51 13.62
N GLN A 16 5.88 10.50 12.77
CA GLN A 16 4.54 10.70 12.22
C GLN A 16 4.33 9.78 11.01
N THR A 17 3.09 9.34 10.79
CA THR A 17 2.74 8.45 9.66
C THR A 17 1.78 9.16 8.71
N LEU A 18 2.09 9.09 7.42
CA LEU A 18 1.26 9.56 6.31
C LEU A 18 1.11 8.41 5.32
N GLY A 19 -0.12 8.08 4.93
CA GLY A 19 -0.38 7.22 3.78
C GLY A 19 -0.53 8.07 2.52
N VAL A 20 -0.01 7.60 1.38
CA VAL A 20 -0.23 8.23 0.07
C VAL A 20 -0.81 7.18 -0.85
N VAL A 21 -1.90 7.50 -1.56
CA VAL A 21 -2.57 6.59 -2.49
C VAL A 21 -2.61 7.16 -3.89
N ALA A 22 -2.47 6.30 -4.89
CA ALA A 22 -2.58 6.60 -6.30
C ALA A 22 -4.05 6.79 -6.72
N SER A 23 -4.72 7.79 -6.14
CA SER A 23 -6.12 8.10 -6.44
C SER A 23 -6.38 9.61 -6.35
N THR A 24 -7.58 10.07 -6.73
CA THR A 24 -7.95 11.49 -6.57
C THR A 24 -8.32 11.77 -5.12
N PRO A 25 -8.30 13.03 -4.66
CA PRO A 25 -8.77 13.39 -3.32
C PRO A 25 -10.20 12.91 -3.03
N GLU A 26 -11.10 12.99 -4.02
CA GLU A 26 -12.50 12.61 -3.88
C GLU A 26 -12.67 11.10 -3.71
N ARG A 27 -12.04 10.29 -4.57
CA ARG A 27 -12.09 8.82 -4.47
C ARG A 27 -11.35 8.32 -3.23
N THR A 28 -10.22 8.93 -2.88
CA THR A 28 -9.51 8.67 -1.62
C THR A 28 -10.43 8.90 -0.42
N SER A 29 -11.09 10.06 -0.36
CA SER A 29 -12.02 10.38 0.72
C SER A 29 -13.17 9.37 0.81
N LEU A 30 -13.74 8.98 -0.32
CA LEU A 30 -14.82 7.99 -0.38
C LEU A 30 -14.34 6.62 0.09
N TYR A 31 -13.24 6.11 -0.45
CA TYR A 31 -12.68 4.80 -0.12
C TYR A 31 -12.43 4.64 1.38
N PHE A 32 -11.81 5.66 2.01
CA PHE A 32 -11.51 5.63 3.44
C PHE A 32 -12.73 5.85 4.36
N ARG A 33 -13.93 6.14 3.83
CA ARG A 33 -15.19 6.02 4.60
C ARG A 33 -15.59 4.57 4.83
N TYR A 34 -15.30 3.69 3.87
CA TYR A 34 -15.58 2.25 3.98
C TYR A 34 -14.46 1.51 4.73
N ARG A 35 -13.19 1.93 4.55
CA ARG A 35 -12.02 1.32 5.19
C ARG A 35 -11.21 2.33 6.02
N PRO A 36 -11.66 2.77 7.21
CA PRO A 36 -10.99 3.85 7.94
C PRO A 36 -9.51 3.56 8.26
N ALA A 37 -8.58 4.34 7.69
CA ALA A 37 -7.13 4.17 7.89
C ALA A 37 -6.61 4.71 9.24
N ARG A 38 -7.35 5.59 9.93
CA ARG A 38 -6.95 6.20 11.21
C ARG A 38 -5.57 6.89 11.21
N ILE A 39 -5.10 7.30 10.04
CA ILE A 39 -3.90 8.13 9.82
C ILE A 39 -4.22 9.17 8.73
N PRO A 40 -3.47 10.28 8.64
CA PRO A 40 -3.56 11.18 7.49
C PRO A 40 -3.32 10.44 6.18
N MET A 41 -4.13 10.76 5.17
CA MET A 41 -4.05 10.20 3.82
C MET A 41 -3.86 11.33 2.80
N GLY A 42 -2.87 11.18 1.92
CA GLY A 42 -2.62 12.00 0.75
C GLY A 42 -3.06 11.30 -0.53
N ALA A 43 -3.46 12.09 -1.52
CA ALA A 43 -3.82 11.63 -2.85
C ALA A 43 -2.72 12.03 -3.84
N ASP A 44 -2.29 11.10 -4.70
CA ASP A 44 -1.25 11.30 -5.72
C ASP A 44 -1.72 10.72 -7.07
N PRO A 45 -2.72 11.34 -7.72
CA PRO A 45 -3.33 10.79 -8.93
C PRO A 45 -2.38 10.72 -10.13
N ASP A 46 -1.30 11.52 -10.14
CA ASP A 46 -0.32 11.58 -11.22
C ASP A 46 0.97 10.82 -10.91
N LEU A 47 0.97 10.03 -9.83
CA LEU A 47 2.11 9.24 -9.36
C LEU A 47 3.39 10.07 -9.18
N VAL A 48 3.28 11.38 -8.91
CA VAL A 48 4.44 12.27 -8.78
C VAL A 48 5.21 11.89 -7.52
N THR A 49 4.50 11.68 -6.41
CA THR A 49 5.11 11.25 -5.15
C THR A 49 5.63 9.83 -5.27
N HIS A 50 4.86 8.91 -5.84
CA HIS A 50 5.30 7.51 -6.02
C HIS A 50 6.60 7.43 -6.81
N ARG A 51 6.70 8.17 -7.92
CA ARG A 51 7.94 8.24 -8.74
C ARG A 51 9.08 8.92 -8.01
N ALA A 52 8.82 9.99 -7.25
CA ALA A 52 9.86 10.67 -6.48
C ALA A 52 10.50 9.77 -5.41
N TYR A 53 9.72 8.84 -4.85
CA TYR A 53 10.21 7.82 -3.90
C TYR A 53 10.76 6.56 -4.59
N GLY A 54 10.86 6.55 -5.93
CA GLY A 54 11.41 5.44 -6.70
C GLY A 54 10.52 4.20 -6.74
N LEU A 55 9.22 4.33 -6.48
CA LEU A 55 8.31 3.19 -6.54
C LEU A 55 8.07 2.75 -7.99
N PRO A 56 8.29 1.47 -8.31
CA PRO A 56 8.04 0.95 -9.64
C PRO A 56 6.54 0.97 -9.99
N ASN A 57 6.27 1.25 -11.26
CA ASN A 57 4.99 1.00 -11.90
C ASN A 57 5.16 -0.19 -12.83
N VAL A 58 4.60 -1.35 -12.49
CA VAL A 58 4.81 -2.58 -13.27
C VAL A 58 3.61 -2.88 -14.19
N PRO A 59 3.86 -3.32 -15.43
CA PRO A 59 2.78 -3.77 -16.32
C PRO A 59 2.01 -4.93 -15.70
N LEU A 60 0.69 -4.96 -15.85
CA LEU A 60 -0.14 -6.03 -15.29
C LEU A 60 -0.08 -7.30 -16.15
N THR A 61 1.02 -8.05 -16.07
CA THR A 61 1.17 -9.34 -16.77
C THR A 61 0.34 -10.44 -16.09
N ALA A 62 0.20 -11.60 -16.74
CA ALA A 62 -0.51 -12.75 -16.16
C ALA A 62 0.12 -13.20 -14.83
N GLU A 63 1.44 -13.17 -14.74
CA GLU A 63 2.21 -13.52 -13.54
C GLU A 63 1.96 -12.53 -12.40
N ILE A 64 1.92 -11.23 -12.71
CA ILE A 64 1.61 -10.19 -11.72
C ILE A 64 0.16 -10.31 -11.25
N HIS A 65 -0.78 -10.55 -12.17
CA HIS A 65 -2.18 -10.78 -11.82
C HIS A 65 -2.35 -11.97 -10.87
N GLN A 66 -1.65 -13.08 -11.13
CA GLN A 66 -1.63 -14.25 -10.24
C GLN A 66 -1.01 -13.93 -8.87
N ALA A 67 0.09 -13.17 -8.84
CA ALA A 67 0.74 -12.76 -7.60
C ALA A 67 -0.16 -11.87 -6.72
N VAL A 68 -0.86 -10.91 -7.33
CA VAL A 68 -1.85 -10.05 -6.66
C VAL A 68 -3.01 -10.88 -6.12
N GLY A 69 -3.55 -11.82 -6.91
CA GLY A 69 -4.59 -12.73 -6.47
C GLY A 69 -4.17 -13.60 -5.28
N ALA A 70 -2.95 -14.15 -5.33
CA ALA A 70 -2.39 -14.92 -4.21
C ALA A 70 -2.19 -14.06 -2.95
N ALA A 71 -1.79 -12.79 -3.11
CA ALA A 71 -1.69 -11.84 -2.00
C ALA A 71 -3.04 -11.55 -1.36
N ALA A 72 -4.09 -11.33 -2.17
CA ALA A 72 -5.45 -11.13 -1.67
C ALA A 72 -5.99 -12.38 -0.96
N ALA A 73 -5.75 -13.59 -1.49
CA ALA A 73 -6.18 -14.83 -0.86
C ALA A 73 -5.55 -15.02 0.53
N ARG A 74 -4.26 -14.70 0.69
CA ARG A 74 -3.61 -14.72 2.01
C ARG A 74 -4.29 -13.80 3.04
N GLN A 75 -4.93 -12.72 2.60
CA GLN A 75 -5.64 -11.80 3.50
C GLN A 75 -7.06 -12.27 3.83
N LEU A 76 -7.76 -12.88 2.86
CA LEU A 76 -9.14 -13.34 3.03
C LEU A 76 -9.25 -14.70 3.72
N GLY A 77 -8.20 -15.51 3.67
CA GLY A 77 -8.16 -16.86 4.22
C GLY A 77 -8.11 -17.96 3.15
N PRO A 78 -7.84 -19.21 3.54
CA PRO A 78 -7.54 -20.31 2.62
C PRO A 78 -8.73 -20.73 1.71
N ASP A 79 -9.95 -20.36 2.09
CA ASP A 79 -11.17 -20.79 1.38
C ASP A 79 -11.47 -19.94 0.14
N VAL A 80 -10.78 -18.82 -0.06
CA VAL A 80 -10.98 -17.95 -1.24
C VAL A 80 -9.93 -18.27 -2.31
N PRO A 81 -10.34 -18.73 -3.52
CA PRO A 81 -9.41 -19.00 -4.61
C PRO A 81 -8.62 -17.74 -5.01
N PRO A 82 -7.30 -17.82 -5.24
CA PRO A 82 -6.49 -16.68 -5.65
C PRO A 82 -7.01 -15.93 -6.88
N ALA A 83 -7.62 -16.65 -7.83
CA ALA A 83 -8.16 -16.05 -9.05
C ALA A 83 -9.34 -15.09 -8.80
N GLU A 84 -10.08 -15.27 -7.69
CA GLU A 84 -11.25 -14.47 -7.33
C GLU A 84 -10.97 -13.53 -6.14
N ALA A 85 -9.88 -13.78 -5.42
CA ALA A 85 -9.61 -13.15 -4.14
C ALA A 85 -9.49 -11.63 -4.21
N TYR A 86 -8.90 -11.08 -5.28
CA TYR A 86 -8.78 -9.63 -5.43
C TYR A 86 -10.15 -8.95 -5.57
N ASP A 87 -11.03 -9.53 -6.39
CA ASP A 87 -12.39 -9.01 -6.61
C ASP A 87 -13.29 -9.17 -5.37
N VAL A 88 -13.11 -10.27 -4.63
CA VAL A 88 -13.79 -10.50 -3.35
C VAL A 88 -13.33 -9.44 -2.34
N LEU A 89 -12.01 -9.23 -2.22
CA LEU A 89 -11.43 -8.24 -1.29
C LEU A 89 -11.90 -6.81 -1.62
N GLY A 90 -11.97 -6.47 -2.90
CA GLY A 90 -12.40 -5.16 -3.38
C GLY A 90 -13.85 -4.83 -3.01
N ARG A 91 -14.73 -5.84 -3.00
CA ARG A 91 -16.17 -5.67 -2.73
C ARG A 91 -16.58 -6.01 -1.30
N PHE A 92 -15.66 -6.56 -0.50
CA PHE A 92 -15.95 -7.11 0.83
C PHE A 92 -16.65 -6.13 1.79
N ASP A 93 -16.38 -4.84 1.65
CA ASP A 93 -16.87 -3.78 2.53
C ASP A 93 -18.02 -2.95 1.92
N GLY A 94 -18.55 -3.37 0.77
CA GLY A 94 -19.63 -2.67 0.08
C GLY A 94 -19.19 -1.44 -0.74
N TYR A 95 -17.89 -1.19 -0.86
CA TYR A 95 -17.37 -0.17 -1.78
C TYR A 95 -17.79 -0.48 -3.22
N GLN A 96 -18.36 0.52 -3.90
CA GLN A 96 -18.74 0.41 -5.30
C GLN A 96 -17.63 0.95 -6.18
N VAL A 97 -17.08 0.06 -7.01
CA VAL A 97 -16.12 0.42 -8.05
C VAL A 97 -16.87 1.19 -9.14
N GLU A 98 -16.41 2.38 -9.45
CA GLU A 98 -16.98 3.28 -10.45
C GLU A 98 -15.98 3.58 -11.57
N GLU A 99 -16.44 4.23 -12.64
CA GLU A 99 -15.61 4.59 -13.79
C GLU A 99 -14.28 5.30 -13.41
N PRO A 100 -14.25 6.25 -12.45
CA PRO A 100 -12.99 6.88 -12.07
C PRO A 100 -11.96 5.90 -11.49
N ASP A 101 -12.39 4.85 -10.77
CA ASP A 101 -11.45 3.84 -10.26
C ASP A 101 -10.88 3.01 -11.41
N LEU A 102 -11.71 2.67 -12.39
CA LEU A 102 -11.30 1.89 -13.55
C LEU A 102 -10.31 2.67 -14.42
N ALA A 103 -10.56 3.97 -14.63
CA ALA A 103 -9.65 4.85 -15.34
C ALA A 103 -8.30 4.97 -14.61
N GLN A 104 -8.31 5.10 -13.28
CA GLN A 104 -7.09 5.13 -12.48
C GLN A 104 -6.34 3.80 -12.51
N PHE A 105 -7.04 2.68 -12.39
CA PHE A 105 -6.43 1.36 -12.52
C PHE A 105 -5.77 1.16 -13.88
N GLN A 106 -6.40 1.61 -14.97
CA GLN A 106 -5.80 1.57 -16.31
C GLN A 106 -4.54 2.45 -16.42
N GLN A 107 -4.56 3.63 -15.80
CA GLN A 107 -3.43 4.57 -15.81
C GLN A 107 -2.26 4.08 -14.95
N HIS A 108 -2.54 3.49 -13.79
CA HIS A 108 -1.54 3.17 -12.77
C HIS A 108 -1.13 1.71 -12.76
N GLN A 109 -1.84 0.81 -13.45
CA GLN A 109 -1.51 -0.60 -13.59
C GLN A 109 -1.10 -1.25 -12.25
N GLY A 110 0.03 -1.96 -12.20
CA GLY A 110 0.61 -2.53 -10.99
C GLY A 110 1.48 -1.51 -10.25
N GLN A 111 0.92 -0.37 -9.83
CA GLN A 111 1.63 0.55 -8.96
C GLN A 111 1.99 -0.18 -7.65
N LEU A 112 3.28 -0.36 -7.39
CA LEU A 112 3.75 -1.07 -6.20
C LEU A 112 3.64 -0.20 -4.95
N THR A 113 3.50 -0.87 -3.80
CA THR A 113 3.47 -0.25 -2.48
C THR A 113 4.87 -0.15 -1.87
N GLY A 114 5.14 0.92 -1.12
CA GLY A 114 6.34 1.04 -0.30
C GLY A 114 6.11 1.66 1.06
N GLN A 115 7.05 1.41 1.96
CA GLN A 115 7.19 2.07 3.26
C GLN A 115 8.56 2.74 3.30
N PHE A 116 8.59 3.98 3.75
CA PHE A 116 9.81 4.78 3.82
C PHE A 116 9.89 5.47 5.18
N LEU A 117 11.10 5.58 5.71
CA LEU A 117 11.38 6.46 6.84
C LEU A 117 12.17 7.66 6.34
N VAL A 118 11.63 8.84 6.62
CA VAL A 118 12.22 10.12 6.28
C VAL A 118 12.68 10.77 7.58
N ASP A 119 13.96 11.15 7.66
CA ASP A 119 14.52 11.82 8.82
C ASP A 119 14.17 13.32 8.86
N ARG A 120 14.70 14.05 9.86
CA ARG A 120 14.38 15.48 10.06
C ARG A 120 14.96 16.37 8.96
N GLU A 121 16.01 15.90 8.30
CA GLU A 121 16.68 16.55 7.18
C GLU A 121 15.97 16.28 5.85
N GLY A 122 14.94 15.43 5.85
CA GLY A 122 14.17 15.07 4.65
C GLY A 122 14.79 13.94 3.83
N LEU A 123 15.74 13.19 4.40
CA LEU A 123 16.40 12.08 3.73
C LEU A 123 15.67 10.76 4.00
N VAL A 124 15.51 9.96 2.95
CA VAL A 124 15.05 8.58 3.09
C VAL A 124 16.19 7.74 3.68
N THR A 125 16.06 7.35 4.94
CA THR A 125 17.08 6.57 5.67
C THR A 125 16.80 5.08 5.68
N TRP A 126 15.56 4.69 5.38
CA TRP A 126 15.13 3.30 5.28
C TRP A 126 13.97 3.17 4.30
N ALA A 127 13.92 2.04 3.59
CA ALA A 127 12.84 1.71 2.66
C ALA A 127 12.52 0.21 2.69
N SER A 128 11.24 -0.12 2.55
CA SER A 128 10.75 -1.46 2.22
C SER A 128 9.79 -1.31 1.06
N VAL A 129 10.15 -1.86 -0.10
CA VAL A 129 9.31 -1.85 -1.31
C VAL A 129 8.78 -3.26 -1.54
N GLU A 130 7.51 -3.34 -1.88
CA GLU A 130 6.82 -4.59 -2.24
C GLU A 130 7.61 -5.36 -3.31
N GLY A 131 7.81 -6.66 -3.08
CA GLY A 131 8.54 -7.54 -4.00
C GLY A 131 10.05 -7.29 -4.13
N ALA A 132 10.63 -6.29 -3.44
CA ALA A 132 12.07 -6.03 -3.53
C ALA A 132 12.94 -7.14 -2.89
N ARG A 133 12.42 -7.83 -1.86
CA ARG A 133 13.10 -8.95 -1.18
C ARG A 133 12.80 -10.30 -1.83
N ASP A 134 11.52 -10.59 -2.08
CA ASP A 134 11.04 -11.93 -2.42
C ASP A 134 10.43 -12.03 -3.84
N GLY A 135 10.61 -11.00 -4.68
CA GLY A 135 10.00 -10.92 -6.01
C GLY A 135 8.48 -11.03 -5.95
N LEU A 136 7.88 -11.78 -6.88
CA LEU A 136 6.42 -11.98 -6.95
C LEU A 136 5.82 -12.59 -5.68
N ALA A 137 6.58 -13.40 -4.93
CA ALA A 137 6.11 -13.98 -3.68
C ALA A 137 5.92 -12.91 -2.57
N GLY A 138 6.67 -11.81 -2.66
CA GLY A 138 6.61 -10.68 -1.74
C GLY A 138 5.47 -9.69 -2.01
N PHE A 139 4.63 -9.92 -3.03
CA PHE A 139 3.48 -9.06 -3.28
C PHE A 139 2.48 -9.10 -2.11
N GLY A 140 1.95 -7.95 -1.74
CA GLY A 140 1.11 -7.69 -0.58
C GLY A 140 1.83 -7.84 0.76
N GLN A 141 3.16 -8.02 0.76
CA GLN A 141 3.97 -8.16 1.97
C GLN A 141 4.84 -6.92 2.16
N MET A 142 4.75 -6.36 3.36
CA MET A 142 5.57 -5.23 3.79
C MET A 142 6.43 -5.65 4.97
N ALA A 143 7.38 -4.79 5.34
CA ALA A 143 8.19 -5.01 6.54
C ALA A 143 7.30 -5.29 7.76
N SER A 144 7.81 -6.14 8.65
CA SER A 144 7.12 -6.44 9.90
C SER A 144 7.06 -5.21 10.80
N GLU A 145 6.18 -5.24 11.80
CA GLU A 145 6.04 -4.11 12.72
C GLU A 145 7.33 -3.93 13.52
N GLU A 146 7.96 -5.04 13.89
CA GLU A 146 9.24 -5.06 14.58
C GLU A 146 10.36 -4.47 13.72
N GLU A 147 10.46 -4.87 12.43
CA GLU A 147 11.43 -4.31 11.49
C GLU A 147 11.26 -2.79 11.34
N LEU A 148 10.02 -2.34 11.14
CA LEU A 148 9.71 -0.92 10.96
C LEU A 148 9.98 -0.11 12.24
N LEU A 149 9.63 -0.63 13.42
CA LEU A 149 9.91 0.03 14.70
C LEU A 149 11.40 0.05 15.03
N ALA A 150 12.14 -1.01 14.71
CA ALA A 150 13.58 -1.06 14.88
C ALA A 150 14.27 0.00 14.01
N ALA A 151 13.86 0.09 12.73
CA ALA A 151 14.36 1.12 11.82
C ALA A 151 14.00 2.54 12.31
N ALA A 152 12.78 2.75 12.78
CA ALA A 152 12.35 4.04 13.33
C ALA A 152 13.16 4.49 14.56
N ARG A 153 13.54 3.56 15.44
CA ARG A 153 14.40 3.86 16.61
C ARG A 153 15.85 4.18 16.24
N ALA A 154 16.28 3.79 15.05
CA ALA A 154 17.61 4.10 14.53
C ALA A 154 17.66 5.44 13.78
N LEU A 155 16.52 6.13 13.62
CA LEU A 155 16.48 7.48 13.06
C LEU A 155 17.27 8.45 13.94
N ARG A 156 17.98 9.37 13.28
CA ARG A 156 18.75 10.43 13.92
C ARG A 156 17.89 11.66 14.19
#